data_AF-A0A1F5KRA4-F1
#
_entry.id   AF-A0A1F5KRA4-F1
#
_cell.length_a   1.000
_cell.length_b   1.000
_cell.length_c   1.000
_cell.angle_alpha   90.00
_cell.angle_beta   90.00
_cell.angle_gamma   90.00
#
_symmetry.space_group_name_H-M   'P 1'
#
loop_
_entity.id
_entity.type
_entity.pdbx_description
1 polymer ?
#
loop_
_entity_poly.entity_id
_entity_poly.type
_entity_poly.pdbx_seq_one_letter_code
_entity_poly.pdbx_strand_id
1 'polypeptide(L)'
;MNPENFNGIILFMDIQIPLTIKLTEDKQSKSAPWVAYTPELDVASCGPSPGKAKKNLMEAVEIILKGAADDGNLKDLLLETGFEINASRLTPPKVSLDKFTFNLNPDLTRQIWPA
;
A
#
# COMPACT_ATOMS: atom_id res chain seq x y z
N MET A 1 4.44 11.73 -28.32
CA MET A 1 4.09 12.98 -27.61
C MET A 1 5.23 13.20 -26.62
N ASN A 2 6.09 14.19 -26.89
CA ASN A 2 7.38 14.40 -26.22
C ASN A 2 7.20 15.56 -25.21
N PRO A 3 7.60 15.44 -23.93
CA PRO A 3 7.44 16.56 -23.01
C PRO A 3 8.32 17.73 -23.43
N GLU A 4 7.69 18.90 -23.44
CA GLU A 4 8.22 20.18 -23.91
C GLU A 4 9.46 20.60 -23.11
N ASN A 5 10.55 20.85 -23.84
CA ASN A 5 11.83 21.28 -23.33
C ASN A 5 11.84 22.82 -23.23
N PHE A 6 11.35 23.38 -22.11
CA PHE A 6 11.43 24.82 -21.84
C PHE A 6 12.63 25.12 -20.91
N ASN A 7 13.66 25.75 -21.48
CA ASN A 7 14.72 26.49 -20.76
C ASN A 7 15.47 25.74 -19.63
N GLY A 8 15.87 24.48 -19.83
CA GLY A 8 16.88 23.83 -18.97
C GLY A 8 16.53 23.69 -17.48
N ILE A 9 15.26 23.89 -17.11
CA ILE A 9 14.73 23.64 -15.77
C ILE A 9 13.99 22.32 -15.86
N ILE A 10 14.53 21.28 -15.22
CA ILE A 10 13.79 20.03 -15.00
C ILE A 10 12.67 20.36 -14.01
N LEU A 11 11.43 20.37 -14.50
CA LEU A 11 10.25 20.50 -13.66
C LEU A 11 10.04 19.17 -12.94
N PHE A 12 10.32 19.14 -11.64
CA PHE A 12 9.91 18.04 -10.78
C PHE A 12 8.43 18.19 -10.44
N MET A 13 7.62 17.19 -10.79
CA MET A 13 6.23 17.09 -10.35
C MET A 13 6.16 16.16 -9.14
N ASP A 14 5.63 16.66 -8.03
CA ASP A 14 5.28 15.84 -6.89
C ASP A 14 3.97 15.09 -7.18
N ILE A 15 4.05 13.76 -7.23
CA ILE A 15 2.87 12.90 -7.39
C ILE A 15 2.43 12.43 -6.01
N GLN A 16 1.22 12.82 -5.60
CA GLN A 16 0.61 12.31 -4.38
C GLN A 16 -0.21 11.06 -4.71
N ILE A 17 0.24 9.90 -4.23
CA ILE A 17 -0.48 8.64 -4.38
C ILE A 17 -1.18 8.28 -3.06
N PRO A 18 -2.51 8.22 -3.03
CA PRO A 18 -3.23 7.70 -1.87
C PRO A 18 -3.05 6.18 -1.79
N LEU A 19 -2.63 5.68 -0.63
CA LEU A 19 -2.43 4.25 -0.38
C LEU A 19 -3.21 3.80 0.85
N THR A 20 -3.80 2.62 0.76
CA THR A 20 -4.39 1.95 1.92
C THR A 20 -3.29 1.31 2.73
N ILE A 21 -3.26 1.56 4.04
CA ILE A 21 -2.30 0.91 4.92
C ILE A 21 -3.05 0.07 5.95
N LYS A 22 -2.95 -1.25 5.82
CA LYS A 22 -3.29 -2.20 6.87
C LYS A 22 -2.12 -2.29 7.84
N LEU A 23 -2.39 -1.99 9.11
CA LEU A 23 -1.43 -2.20 10.20
C LEU A 23 -1.79 -3.46 10.99
N THR A 24 -0.79 -4.29 11.26
CA THR A 24 -0.90 -5.47 12.11
C THR A 24 0.29 -5.56 13.05
N GLU A 25 0.08 -6.17 14.22
CA GLU A 25 1.15 -6.50 15.15
C GLU A 25 1.51 -7.99 15.01
N ASP A 26 2.75 -8.26 14.62
CA ASP A 26 3.37 -9.58 14.68
C ASP A 26 3.94 -9.81 16.08
N LYS A 27 3.31 -10.73 16.82
CA LYS A 27 3.68 -11.09 18.20
C LYS A 27 4.98 -11.89 18.30
N GLN A 28 5.52 -12.40 17.19
CA GLN A 28 6.74 -13.20 17.19
C GLN A 28 8.00 -12.35 17.07
N SER A 29 7.91 -11.21 16.38
CA SER A 29 9.05 -10.30 16.16
C SER A 29 9.28 -9.37 17.36
N LYS A 30 10.39 -9.58 18.08
CA LYS A 30 10.75 -8.70 19.22
C LYS A 30 11.32 -7.34 18.79
N SER A 31 11.93 -7.26 17.61
CA SER A 31 12.63 -6.05 17.14
C SER A 31 11.80 -5.21 16.17
N ALA A 32 10.89 -5.83 15.42
CA ALA A 32 10.02 -5.15 14.46
C ALA A 32 8.59 -5.74 14.48
N PRO A 33 7.85 -5.60 15.59
CA PRO A 33 6.52 -6.18 15.74
C PRO A 33 5.45 -5.52 14.86
N TRP A 34 5.64 -4.30 14.37
CA TRP A 34 4.62 -3.63 13.56
C TRP A 34 4.83 -3.91 12.09
N VAL A 35 3.79 -4.39 11.40
CA VAL A 35 3.76 -4.63 9.96
C VAL A 35 2.78 -3.67 9.31
N ALA A 36 3.23 -2.92 8.32
CA ALA A 36 2.43 -2.07 7.46
C ALA A 36 2.35 -2.70 6.07
N TYR A 37 1.15 -2.83 5.52
CA TYR A 37 0.88 -3.48 4.25
C TYR A 37 -0.04 -2.63 3.38
N THR A 38 0.31 -2.48 2.09
CA THR A 38 -0.54 -1.84 1.07
C THR A 38 -1.00 -2.89 0.06
N PRO A 39 -2.32 -3.17 -0.03
CA PRO A 39 -2.84 -4.16 -0.96
C PRO A 39 -2.71 -3.74 -2.42
N GLU A 40 -2.68 -2.43 -2.70
CA GLU A 40 -2.61 -1.90 -4.07
C GLU A 40 -1.36 -2.38 -4.79
N LEU A 41 -0.21 -2.46 -4.10
CA LEU A 41 1.06 -2.88 -4.71
C LEU A 41 1.52 -4.26 -4.22
N ASP A 42 0.74 -4.90 -3.35
CA ASP A 42 1.11 -6.12 -2.62
C ASP A 42 2.47 -6.00 -1.90
N VAL A 43 2.69 -4.87 -1.21
CA VAL A 43 3.94 -4.57 -0.50
C VAL A 43 3.71 -4.51 0.99
N ALA A 44 4.59 -5.18 1.74
CA ALA A 44 4.65 -5.06 3.19
C ALA A 44 6.02 -4.54 3.62
N SER A 45 6.04 -3.85 4.76
CA SER A 45 7.27 -3.55 5.50
C SER A 45 6.99 -3.58 6.99
N CYS A 46 8.05 -3.64 7.80
CA CYS A 46 7.93 -3.76 9.25
C CYS A 46 8.80 -2.74 9.99
N GLY A 47 8.52 -2.53 11.29
CA GLY A 47 9.31 -1.66 12.14
C GLY A 47 9.00 -1.80 13.62
N PRO A 48 9.83 -1.19 14.49
CA PRO A 48 9.65 -1.20 15.94
C PRO A 48 8.41 -0.43 16.41
N SER A 49 7.80 0.39 15.56
CA SER A 49 6.59 1.16 15.86
C SER A 49 5.69 1.26 14.64
N PRO A 50 4.38 1.58 14.79
CA PRO A 50 3.48 1.76 13.66
C PRO A 50 3.99 2.83 12.69
N GLY A 51 4.56 3.93 13.21
CA GLY A 51 5.12 5.00 12.40
C GLY A 51 6.35 4.58 11.61
N LYS A 52 7.26 3.80 12.21
CA LYS A 52 8.45 3.31 11.52
C LYS A 52 8.09 2.25 10.47
N ALA A 53 7.14 1.37 10.75
CA ALA A 53 6.62 0.41 9.78
C ALA A 53 6.01 1.12 8.55
N LYS A 54 5.18 2.16 8.78
CA LYS A 54 4.64 3.00 7.70
C LYS A 54 5.74 3.69 6.90
N LYS A 55 6.74 4.29 7.56
CA LYS A 55 7.85 4.95 6.87
C LYS A 55 8.60 3.97 5.96
N ASN A 56 8.94 2.80 6.48
CA ASN A 56 9.64 1.77 5.70
C ASN A 56 8.78 1.25 4.54
N LEU A 57 7.45 1.18 4.70
CA LEU A 57 6.53 0.85 3.62
C LEU A 57 6.56 1.94 2.52
N MET A 58 6.52 3.22 2.88
CA MET A 58 6.58 4.31 1.89
C MET A 58 7.91 4.31 1.12
N GLU A 59 9.03 4.04 1.79
CA GLU A 59 10.34 3.90 1.14
C GLU A 59 10.35 2.73 0.13
N ALA A 60 9.76 1.58 0.50
CA ALA A 60 9.65 0.43 -0.40
C ALA A 60 8.75 0.72 -1.62
N VAL A 61 7.61 1.39 -1.39
CA VAL A 61 6.70 1.80 -2.46
C VAL A 61 7.38 2.81 -3.40
N GLU A 62 8.13 3.77 -2.86
CA GLU A 62 8.88 4.73 -3.66
C GLU A 62 9.88 4.04 -4.60
N ILE A 63 10.59 3.01 -4.12
CA ILE A 63 11.52 2.23 -4.94
C ILE A 63 10.78 1.55 -6.10
N ILE A 64 9.62 0.93 -5.84
CA ILE A 64 8.83 0.24 -6.87
C ILE A 64 8.33 1.21 -7.93
N LEU A 65 7.76 2.34 -7.53
CA LEU A 65 7.21 3.33 -8.44
C LEU A 65 8.30 3.99 -9.28
N LYS A 66 9.48 4.26 -8.70
CA LYS A 66 10.64 4.76 -9.44
C LYS A 66 11.14 3.72 -10.45
N GLY A 67 11.29 2.46 -10.05
CA GLY A 67 11.68 1.39 -10.97
C GLY A 67 10.70 1.25 -12.14
N ALA A 68 9.40 1.29 -11.86
CA ALA A 68 8.36 1.27 -12.90
C ALA A 68 8.41 2.49 -13.83
N ALA A 69 8.76 3.66 -13.30
CA ALA A 69 8.95 4.87 -14.10
C ALA A 69 10.18 4.75 -15.02
N ASP A 70 11.29 4.26 -14.49
CA ASP A 70 12.53 4.04 -15.23
C ASP A 70 12.34 2.99 -16.34
N ASP A 71 11.53 1.97 -16.09
CA ASP A 71 11.14 0.94 -17.07
C ASP A 71 10.04 1.40 -18.04
N GLY A 72 9.50 2.62 -17.87
CA GLY A 72 8.47 3.19 -18.73
C GLY A 72 7.07 2.57 -18.57
N ASN A 73 6.83 1.80 -17.51
CA ASN A 73 5.58 1.07 -17.26
C ASN A 73 4.77 1.57 -16.05
N LEU A 74 5.18 2.67 -15.40
CA LEU A 74 4.51 3.26 -14.23
C LEU A 74 2.99 3.42 -14.40
N LYS A 75 2.56 3.92 -15.56
CA LYS A 75 1.12 4.12 -15.82
C LYS A 75 0.37 2.79 -15.85
N ASP A 76 0.93 1.79 -16.49
CA ASP A 76 0.32 0.46 -16.63
C ASP A 76 0.26 -0.23 -15.28
N LEU A 77 1.34 -0.16 -14.49
CA LEU A 77 1.36 -0.64 -13.10
C LEU A 77 0.22 -0.03 -12.27
N LEU A 78 0.03 1.30 -12.34
CA LEU A 78 -1.03 1.97 -11.58
C LEU A 78 -2.43 1.52 -12.03
N LEU A 79 -2.65 1.35 -13.34
CA LEU A 79 -3.94 0.89 -13.85
C LEU A 79 -4.22 -0.58 -13.48
N GLU A 80 -3.23 -1.46 -13.57
CA GLU A 80 -3.33 -2.88 -13.20
C GLU A 80 -3.62 -3.09 -11.72
N THR A 81 -3.15 -2.16 -10.88
CA THR A 81 -3.36 -2.16 -9.43
C THR A 81 -4.67 -1.50 -9.00
N GLY A 82 -5.49 -1.08 -9.98
CA GLY A 82 -6.83 -0.56 -9.77
C GLY A 82 -6.89 0.94 -9.46
N PHE A 83 -5.81 1.70 -9.67
CA PHE A 83 -5.87 3.15 -9.62
C PHE A 83 -6.59 3.73 -10.84
N GLU A 84 -7.40 4.75 -10.60
CA GLU A 84 -7.95 5.60 -11.66
C GLU A 84 -7.10 6.86 -11.82
N ILE A 85 -6.71 7.17 -13.06
CA ILE A 85 -5.87 8.31 -13.40
C ILE A 85 -6.73 9.37 -14.11
N ASN A 86 -7.03 10.48 -13.43
CA ASN A 86 -7.90 11.54 -13.95
C ASN A 86 -7.23 12.91 -13.86
N ALA A 87 -6.91 13.52 -15.01
CA ALA A 87 -6.54 14.94 -15.23
C ALA A 87 -5.50 15.64 -14.32
N SER A 88 -5.05 15.02 -13.22
CA SER A 88 -4.02 15.40 -12.21
C SER A 88 -4.20 14.65 -10.87
N ARG A 89 -5.12 13.68 -10.77
CA ARG A 89 -5.42 12.94 -9.54
C ARG A 89 -5.34 11.44 -9.76
N LEU A 90 -4.75 10.76 -8.80
CA LEU A 90 -4.80 9.31 -8.62
C LEU A 90 -5.88 9.00 -7.60
N THR A 91 -6.86 8.19 -7.98
CA THR A 91 -7.89 7.68 -7.06
C THR A 91 -7.57 6.23 -6.78
N PRO A 92 -7.46 5.82 -5.50
CA PRO A 92 -7.15 4.44 -5.16
C PRO A 92 -8.37 3.55 -5.42
N PRO A 93 -8.19 2.23 -5.55
CA PRO A 93 -9.30 1.31 -5.63
C PRO A 93 -10.19 1.41 -4.38
N LYS A 94 -11.47 1.07 -4.54
CA LYS A 94 -12.42 1.07 -3.43
C LYS A 94 -12.02 0.03 -2.39
N VAL A 95 -11.91 0.46 -1.14
CA VAL A 95 -11.65 -0.42 0.02
C VAL A 95 -12.91 -0.57 0.86
N SER A 96 -13.21 -1.80 1.26
CA SER A 96 -14.29 -2.13 2.20
C SER A 96 -13.78 -2.99 3.36
N LEU A 97 -14.42 -2.84 4.51
CA LEU A 97 -14.26 -3.71 5.67
C LEU A 97 -15.61 -4.39 5.91
N ASP A 98 -15.78 -5.57 5.33
CA ASP A 98 -17.04 -6.29 5.36
C ASP A 98 -17.09 -7.31 6.50
N LYS A 99 -18.27 -7.46 7.10
CA LYS A 99 -18.52 -8.49 8.10
C LYS A 99 -18.88 -9.80 7.40
N PHE A 100 -18.15 -10.86 7.73
CA PHE A 100 -18.49 -12.20 7.31
C PHE A 100 -19.07 -12.98 8.49
N THR A 101 -20.24 -13.59 8.30
CA THR A 101 -20.86 -14.47 9.31
C THR A 101 -20.79 -15.90 8.84
N PHE A 102 -20.33 -16.79 9.70
CA PHE A 102 -20.33 -18.23 9.47
C PHE A 102 -20.81 -18.96 10.72
N ASN A 103 -21.43 -20.12 10.52
CA ASN A 103 -21.96 -20.93 11.61
C ASN A 103 -20.88 -21.91 12.08
N LEU A 104 -20.60 -21.90 13.38
CA LEU A 104 -19.71 -22.84 14.04
C LEU A 104 -20.51 -23.75 14.97
N ASN A 105 -20.09 -25.01 15.07
CA ASN A 105 -20.56 -25.88 16.15
C ASN A 105 -20.14 -25.25 17.52
N PRO A 106 -21.01 -25.27 18.54
CA PRO A 106 -20.69 -24.83 19.90
C PRO A 106 -19.33 -25.30 20.44
N ASP A 107 -18.92 -26.53 20.16
CA ASP A 107 -17.62 -27.06 20.64
C ASP A 107 -16.43 -26.29 20.04
N LEU A 108 -16.54 -25.83 18.80
CA LEU A 108 -15.51 -25.03 18.12
C LEU A 108 -15.53 -23.56 18.56
N THR A 109 -16.69 -23.02 18.95
CA THR A 109 -16.80 -21.62 19.41
C THR A 109 -15.97 -21.34 20.67
N ARG A 110 -15.74 -22.35 21.52
CA ARG A 110 -14.89 -22.25 22.71
C ARG A 110 -13.41 -21.98 22.39
N GLN A 111 -12.96 -22.27 21.17
CA GLN A 111 -11.59 -21.94 20.74
C GLN A 111 -11.39 -20.44 20.52
N ILE A 112 -12.49 -19.70 20.27
CA ILE A 112 -12.46 -18.26 19.97
C ILE A 112 -12.94 -17.46 21.18
N TRP A 113 -14.02 -17.91 21.83
CA TRP A 113 -14.58 -17.30 23.05
C TRP A 113 -14.58 -18.34 24.18
N PRO A 114 -13.43 -18.53 24.86
CA PRO A 114 -13.41 -19.31 26.09
C PRO A 114 -14.30 -18.60 27.13
N ALA A 115 -15.27 -19.34 27.68
CA ALA A 115 -16.22 -18.86 28.68
C ALA A 115 -15.54 -18.46 30.01
#